data_AF-A0A8H4Z180-F1
#
_entry.id   AF-A0A8H4Z180-F1
#
_cell.length_a   1.000
_cell.length_b   1.000
_cell.length_c   1.000
_cell.angle_alpha   90.00
_cell.angle_beta   90.00
_cell.angle_gamma   90.00
#
_symmetry.space_group_name_H-M   'P 1'
#
loop_
_entity.id
_entity.type
_entity.pdbx_description
1 polymer ?
#
loop_
_entity_poly.entity_id
_entity_poly.type
_entity_poly.pdbx_seq_one_letter_code
_entity_poly.pdbx_strand_id
1 'polypeptide(L)'
;MITAARDLGKDAAILDTKLDVEKMLFLQWSDRVGLLAQDSTNALCNPDTRQIVSRVLESVEAMLSEGQALQRDYGLKRVDKSAESTGYQGASSFRFAKFLKQFEELKFKPCQTSDTEQHSNLKFKKVTKQFRWIIVDKDKFNFLIDQLSYFNTSLNNLIPISSESQAASSSKNDLVHIKDLAELDLVIQITSNTRPSVNEAAVAAKSALISSRVTRSLWFRCFDDRRVNIKSPHSKTLQWALDPPSDYLQWDDLNTWLQSSSGLYWLSGKAGSGKSTLMKKSEQKPQSGLLRSLLFKILEYDPSVTERALPHMWREACYSQKSPELEVPAIDEMATALKVLCSTLHAEKKTFLLIDGIDESEEKDLDIARFISDLEFSPNVKILVSSRPHPTFMTAFGPRPKMNLQDLAKRDVTTYIHDTVASHPYMRSLAHQSRFPVDRITQKLTQKASGVFLWVILACRSVVEGCDDFCTITELEARVDELPKELEDLIEHMLENIDPRVPRIRPHSDAWPILDTRKRAWGGHEPVRDKPKTSHVVRDGSPMPGYGGPAKKSVMRPA
;
A
#
# COMPACT_ATOMS: atom_id res chain seq x y z
N MET A 1 10.75 35.59 18.93
CA MET A 1 9.64 34.60 18.88
C MET A 1 8.37 35.36 19.18
N ILE A 2 7.46 35.47 18.22
CA ILE A 2 6.13 36.06 18.41
C ILE A 2 5.17 34.89 18.64
N THR A 3 4.20 35.04 19.55
CA THR A 3 3.09 34.10 19.78
C THR A 3 1.86 34.89 20.18
N ALA A 4 0.67 34.50 19.76
CA ALA A 4 -0.56 35.14 20.23
C ALA A 4 -0.79 35.06 21.76
N ALA A 5 -1.52 36.02 22.32
CA ALA A 5 -2.02 35.94 23.69
C ALA A 5 -3.18 34.93 23.83
N ARG A 6 -3.40 34.43 25.06
CA ARG A 6 -4.40 33.38 25.36
C ARG A 6 -5.86 33.88 25.22
N ASP A 7 -6.08 35.18 25.40
CA ASP A 7 -7.37 35.87 25.26
C ASP A 7 -7.80 36.08 23.79
N LEU A 8 -6.87 36.05 22.83
CA LEU A 8 -7.19 36.10 21.40
C LEU A 8 -7.92 34.84 20.88
N GLY A 9 -7.99 33.75 21.66
CA GLY A 9 -8.85 32.59 21.35
C GLY A 9 -8.61 32.00 19.95
N LYS A 10 -9.61 32.12 19.05
CA LYS A 10 -9.49 31.65 17.65
C LYS A 10 -8.64 32.58 16.77
N ASP A 11 -8.60 33.88 17.07
CA ASP A 11 -7.79 34.84 16.31
C ASP A 11 -6.29 34.58 16.49
N ALA A 12 -5.90 34.00 17.64
CA ALA A 12 -4.53 33.57 17.90
C ALA A 12 -3.97 32.71 16.75
N ALA A 13 -4.68 31.63 16.41
CA ALA A 13 -4.26 30.71 15.36
C ALA A 13 -4.24 31.38 13.98
N ILE A 14 -5.22 32.24 13.68
CA ILE A 14 -5.29 33.00 12.41
C ILE A 14 -4.05 33.89 12.26
N LEU A 15 -3.68 34.66 13.30
CA LEU A 15 -2.56 35.59 13.25
C LEU A 15 -1.21 34.87 13.20
N ASP A 16 -1.03 33.82 14.01
CA ASP A 16 0.19 33.00 13.98
C ASP A 16 0.37 32.34 12.60
N THR A 17 -0.69 31.82 11.97
CA THR A 17 -0.64 31.17 10.65
C THR A 17 -0.44 32.20 9.51
N LYS A 18 -1.05 33.39 9.59
CA LYS A 18 -0.76 34.49 8.65
C LYS A 18 0.72 34.88 8.67
N LEU A 19 1.29 35.07 9.87
CA LEU A 19 2.71 35.35 10.03
C LEU A 19 3.58 34.21 9.47
N ASP A 20 3.17 32.96 9.70
CA ASP A 20 3.91 31.78 9.24
C ASP A 20 3.90 31.63 7.71
N VAL A 21 2.79 31.93 7.04
CA VAL A 21 2.72 32.00 5.56
C VAL A 21 3.65 33.06 5.00
N GLU A 22 3.65 34.28 5.56
CA GLU A 22 4.57 35.34 5.10
C GLU A 22 6.04 35.02 5.39
N LYS A 23 6.33 34.33 6.51
CA LYS A 23 7.65 33.78 6.80
C LYS A 23 8.05 32.67 5.83
N MET A 24 7.13 31.78 5.44
CA MET A 24 7.36 30.74 4.44
C MET A 24 7.73 31.39 3.09
N LEU A 25 6.95 32.37 2.63
CA LEU A 25 7.20 33.08 1.36
C LEU A 25 8.55 33.81 1.34
N PHE A 26 8.95 34.44 2.45
CA PHE A 26 10.29 35.02 2.59
C PHE A 26 11.40 33.97 2.47
N LEU A 27 11.23 32.80 3.11
CA LEU A 27 12.20 31.71 3.05
C LEU A 27 12.27 31.06 1.65
N GLN A 28 11.14 30.96 0.94
CA GLN A 28 11.12 30.54 -0.47
C GLN A 28 11.90 31.51 -1.35
N TRP A 29 11.70 32.82 -1.19
CA TRP A 29 12.47 33.85 -1.89
C TRP A 29 13.97 33.73 -1.58
N SER A 30 14.33 33.61 -0.30
CA SER A 30 15.72 33.45 0.18
C SER A 30 16.40 32.23 -0.42
N ASP A 31 15.71 31.08 -0.45
CA ASP A 31 16.20 29.85 -1.09
C ASP A 31 16.41 30.05 -2.60
N ARG A 32 15.43 30.64 -3.29
CA ARG A 32 15.43 30.83 -4.75
C ARG A 32 16.54 31.78 -5.22
N VAL A 33 16.81 32.86 -4.49
CA VAL A 33 17.91 33.77 -4.85
C VAL A 33 19.28 33.25 -4.43
N GLY A 34 19.32 32.18 -3.61
CA GLY A 34 20.56 31.66 -3.05
C GLY A 34 21.18 32.58 -2.00
N LEU A 35 20.35 33.23 -1.15
CA LEU A 35 20.81 34.23 -0.18
C LEU A 35 21.90 33.71 0.77
N LEU A 36 21.82 32.42 1.12
CA LEU A 36 22.80 31.70 1.94
C LEU A 36 23.64 30.67 1.13
N ALA A 37 23.52 30.67 -0.20
CA ALA A 37 24.27 29.76 -1.05
C ALA A 37 25.75 30.20 -1.12
N GLN A 38 26.65 29.22 -1.14
CA GLN A 38 28.11 29.47 -1.13
C GLN A 38 28.70 29.54 -2.55
N ASP A 39 27.91 29.20 -3.56
CA ASP A 39 28.33 29.13 -4.97
C ASP A 39 28.05 30.44 -5.72
N SER A 40 28.85 30.73 -6.74
CA SER A 40 28.82 31.99 -7.50
C SER A 40 27.61 32.18 -8.43
N THR A 41 26.63 31.28 -8.40
CA THR A 41 25.38 31.34 -9.20
C THR A 41 24.23 32.01 -8.45
N ASN A 42 24.52 33.05 -7.67
CA ASN A 42 23.53 33.78 -6.89
C ASN A 42 22.72 34.71 -7.81
N ALA A 43 21.39 34.73 -7.69
CA ALA A 43 20.54 35.59 -8.55
C ALA A 43 20.80 37.10 -8.34
N LEU A 44 21.44 37.48 -7.24
CA LEU A 44 21.88 38.84 -6.90
C LEU A 44 23.20 39.24 -7.60
N CYS A 45 23.52 38.67 -8.77
CA CYS A 45 24.69 39.07 -9.57
C CYS A 45 24.65 40.54 -10.04
N ASN A 46 23.45 41.09 -10.26
CA ASN A 46 23.30 42.52 -10.59
C ASN A 46 23.51 43.39 -9.33
N PRO A 47 24.46 44.36 -9.35
CA PRO A 47 24.76 45.20 -8.18
C PRO A 47 23.62 46.15 -7.80
N ASP A 48 22.85 46.68 -8.75
CA ASP A 48 21.73 47.58 -8.50
C ASP A 48 20.58 46.84 -7.83
N THR A 49 20.23 45.66 -8.36
CA THR A 49 19.23 44.76 -7.74
C THR A 49 19.65 44.38 -6.32
N ARG A 50 20.94 44.07 -6.11
CA ARG A 50 21.49 43.77 -4.78
C ARG A 50 21.38 44.95 -3.83
N GLN A 51 21.64 46.17 -4.27
CA GLN A 51 21.52 47.37 -3.43
C GLN A 51 20.06 47.62 -3.01
N ILE A 52 19.11 47.48 -3.93
CA ILE A 52 17.68 47.64 -3.61
C ILE A 52 17.22 46.56 -2.64
N VAL A 53 17.61 45.29 -2.86
CA VAL A 53 17.33 44.18 -1.96
C VAL A 53 17.92 44.42 -0.56
N SER A 54 19.15 44.95 -0.46
CA SER A 54 19.76 45.32 0.84
C SER A 54 18.90 46.32 1.59
N ARG A 55 18.49 47.42 0.94
CA ARG A 55 17.63 48.46 1.54
C ARG A 55 16.26 47.92 1.99
N VAL A 56 15.68 46.98 1.25
CA VAL A 56 14.43 46.30 1.65
C VAL A 56 14.65 45.44 2.90
N LEU A 57 15.72 44.65 2.94
CA LEU A 57 16.05 43.81 4.10
C LEU A 57 16.42 44.66 5.34
N GLU A 58 17.15 45.77 5.17
CA GLU A 58 17.44 46.76 6.21
C GLU A 58 16.17 47.40 6.76
N SER A 59 15.18 47.69 5.90
CA SER A 59 13.87 48.22 6.32
C SER A 59 13.08 47.20 7.14
N VAL A 60 13.11 45.92 6.75
CA VAL A 60 12.52 44.82 7.53
C VAL A 60 13.26 44.61 8.86
N GLU A 61 14.59 44.69 8.89
CA GLU A 61 15.38 44.61 10.12
C GLU A 61 15.05 45.75 11.07
N ALA A 62 14.99 46.99 10.59
CA ALA A 62 14.64 48.16 11.39
C ALA A 62 13.24 48.00 12.02
N MET A 63 12.24 47.64 11.22
CA MET A 63 10.86 47.39 11.65
C MET A 63 10.77 46.31 12.74
N LEU A 64 11.57 45.25 12.65
CA LEU A 64 11.54 44.12 13.59
C LEU A 64 12.50 44.26 14.78
N SER A 65 13.40 45.25 14.78
CA SER A 65 14.41 45.46 15.83
C SER A 65 14.00 46.47 16.89
N GLU A 66 13.19 47.49 16.54
CA GLU A 66 12.80 48.52 17.49
C GLU A 66 11.67 48.06 18.41
N GLY A 67 12.04 47.56 19.59
CA GLY A 67 11.09 47.03 20.56
C GLY A 67 10.02 48.01 21.09
N GLN A 68 10.20 49.32 20.96
CA GLN A 68 9.15 50.30 21.29
C GLN A 68 8.15 50.46 20.14
N ALA A 69 8.60 50.49 18.88
CA ALA A 69 7.74 50.47 17.70
C ALA A 69 6.89 49.19 17.63
N LEU A 70 7.49 48.03 17.92
CA LEU A 70 6.77 46.76 18.06
C LEU A 70 5.61 46.80 19.07
N GLN A 71 5.74 47.59 20.15
CA GLN A 71 4.66 47.77 21.14
C GLN A 71 3.64 48.81 20.69
N ARG A 72 4.10 49.98 20.24
CA ARG A 72 3.27 51.14 19.90
C ARG A 72 2.43 50.89 18.65
N ASP A 73 3.09 50.40 17.60
CA ASP A 73 2.59 50.41 16.22
C ASP A 73 2.05 49.04 15.79
N TYR A 74 2.61 47.95 16.33
CA TYR A 74 2.29 46.58 15.92
C TYR A 74 1.63 45.71 17.00
N GLY A 75 1.26 46.29 18.15
CA GLY A 75 0.39 45.60 19.10
C GLY A 75 1.02 44.43 19.84
N LEU A 76 2.36 44.41 19.97
CA LEU A 76 3.08 43.37 20.69
C LEU A 76 3.38 43.78 22.14
N LYS A 77 3.43 42.81 23.05
CA LYS A 77 3.87 42.98 24.45
C LYS A 77 5.07 42.09 24.71
N ARG A 78 6.13 42.67 25.26
CA ARG A 78 7.34 41.91 25.63
C ARG A 78 7.10 41.13 26.93
N VAL A 79 7.48 39.86 26.94
CA VAL A 79 7.44 38.99 28.12
C VAL A 79 8.79 38.29 28.30
N ASP A 80 9.27 38.25 29.54
CA ASP A 80 10.50 37.54 29.89
C ASP A 80 10.26 36.02 29.86
N LYS A 81 11.29 35.26 29.46
CA LYS A 81 11.17 33.83 29.16
C LYS A 81 10.82 32.99 30.40
N SER A 82 9.54 32.70 30.60
CA SER A 82 9.13 31.40 31.17
C SER A 82 9.18 30.33 30.08
N ALA A 83 9.68 29.14 30.44
CA ALA A 83 9.93 28.07 29.49
C ALA A 83 8.64 27.35 29.14
N GLU A 84 8.15 27.55 27.91
CA GLU A 84 7.30 26.61 27.16
C GLU A 84 7.15 27.13 25.73
N SER A 85 7.95 26.58 24.81
CA SER A 85 7.71 26.70 23.37
C SER A 85 6.74 25.59 22.98
N THR A 86 5.48 25.94 22.72
CA THR A 86 4.54 25.06 22.04
C THR A 86 5.15 24.64 20.70
N GLY A 87 5.24 23.34 20.44
CA GLY A 87 5.89 22.75 19.27
C GLY A 87 5.10 22.91 17.98
N TYR A 88 4.81 24.15 17.60
CA TYR A 88 4.10 24.51 16.37
C TYR A 88 4.93 24.10 15.14
N GLN A 89 4.36 23.25 14.28
CA GLN A 89 4.97 22.77 13.04
C GLN A 89 4.33 23.41 11.80
N GLY A 90 4.18 24.74 11.84
CA GLY A 90 3.67 25.57 10.73
C GLY A 90 4.33 25.33 9.38
N ALA A 91 3.67 25.74 8.30
CA ALA A 91 4.14 25.75 6.92
C ALA A 91 5.62 26.19 6.73
N SER A 92 6.11 27.18 7.48
CA SER A 92 7.49 27.66 7.38
C SER A 92 8.53 26.77 8.07
N SER A 93 8.12 25.81 8.90
CA SER A 93 8.98 25.09 9.85
C SER A 93 10.10 24.31 9.18
N PHE A 94 9.78 23.61 8.08
CA PHE A 94 10.75 22.82 7.31
C PHE A 94 11.85 23.72 6.72
N ARG A 95 11.48 24.80 6.01
CA ARG A 95 12.46 25.75 5.48
C ARG A 95 13.20 26.51 6.56
N PHE A 96 12.56 26.83 7.67
CA PHE A 96 13.20 27.56 8.75
C PHE A 96 14.30 26.73 9.42
N ALA A 97 14.08 25.42 9.61
CA ALA A 97 15.11 24.51 10.08
C ALA A 97 16.29 24.40 9.09
N LYS A 98 16.01 24.30 7.78
CA LYS A 98 17.03 24.30 6.71
C LYS A 98 17.84 25.61 6.70
N PHE A 99 17.16 26.76 6.76
CA PHE A 99 17.76 28.09 6.78
C PHE A 99 18.68 28.28 7.99
N LEU A 100 18.23 27.89 9.19
CA LEU A 100 19.05 27.98 10.41
C LEU A 100 20.33 27.16 10.27
N LYS A 101 20.25 25.93 9.73
CA LYS A 101 21.43 25.10 9.47
C LYS A 101 22.43 25.78 8.53
N GLN A 102 21.97 26.25 7.37
CA GLN A 102 22.82 26.97 6.39
C GLN A 102 23.43 28.24 7.00
N PHE A 103 22.65 28.98 7.79
CA PHE A 103 23.10 30.21 8.45
C PHE A 103 24.11 29.95 9.57
N GLU A 104 24.07 28.78 10.22
CA GLU A 104 25.09 28.36 11.19
C GLU A 104 26.38 27.89 10.49
N GLU A 105 26.29 27.13 9.40
CA GLU A 105 27.44 26.70 8.59
C GLU A 105 28.28 27.89 8.08
N LEU A 106 27.62 29.01 7.73
CA LEU A 106 28.30 30.26 7.35
C LEU A 106 29.08 30.94 8.49
N LYS A 107 28.68 30.75 9.76
CA LYS A 107 29.35 31.39 10.93
C LYS A 107 30.64 30.67 11.34
N PHE A 108 30.80 29.41 10.97
CA PHE A 108 31.87 28.55 11.48
C PHE A 108 33.01 28.28 10.47
N LYS A 109 32.98 28.87 9.26
CA LYS A 109 34.12 28.81 8.34
C LYS A 109 35.26 29.75 8.79
N PRO A 110 36.48 29.24 9.09
CA PRO A 110 37.66 30.07 9.19
C PRO A 110 38.06 30.51 7.77
N CYS A 111 38.28 31.81 7.58
CA CYS A 111 38.76 32.33 6.30
C CYS A 111 40.21 31.89 6.07
N GLN A 112 40.43 30.96 5.13
CA GLN A 112 41.77 30.64 4.62
C GLN A 112 42.04 31.47 3.36
N THR A 113 42.40 32.74 3.56
CA THR A 113 43.09 33.54 2.55
C THR A 113 44.16 34.37 3.22
N SER A 114 45.42 34.07 2.92
CA SER A 114 46.48 35.07 3.01
C SER A 114 46.14 36.19 2.02
N ASP A 115 45.84 37.38 2.53
CA ASP A 115 46.69 38.56 2.32
C ASP A 115 46.11 39.80 3.01
N THR A 116 46.95 40.84 3.04
CA THR A 116 46.91 41.99 3.95
C THR A 116 45.71 42.95 3.81
N GLU A 117 45.28 43.40 4.99
CA GLU A 117 44.73 44.74 5.31
C GLU A 117 43.25 45.10 5.06
N GLN A 118 42.60 45.40 6.19
CA GLN A 118 41.62 46.48 6.37
C GLN A 118 40.28 46.45 5.63
N HIS A 119 39.55 45.33 5.72
CA HIS A 119 38.10 45.42 5.90
C HIS A 119 37.62 44.70 7.16
N SER A 120 36.87 45.46 7.96
CA SER A 120 36.35 45.15 9.29
C SER A 120 35.91 43.69 9.48
N ASN A 121 36.45 43.06 10.53
CA ASN A 121 35.84 41.90 11.19
C ASN A 121 34.34 42.14 11.42
N LEU A 122 33.49 41.52 10.59
CA LEU A 122 32.05 41.43 10.81
C LEU A 122 31.79 40.54 12.03
N LYS A 123 32.00 41.12 13.21
CA LYS A 123 31.51 40.61 14.50
C LYS A 123 29.98 40.66 14.45
N PHE A 124 29.38 39.66 13.79
CA PHE A 124 27.93 39.43 13.87
C PHE A 124 27.56 39.37 15.34
N LYS A 125 26.85 40.41 15.80
CA LYS A 125 26.45 40.55 17.21
C LYS A 125 25.78 39.25 17.62
N LYS A 126 26.17 38.71 18.79
CA LYS A 126 25.45 37.59 19.45
C LYS A 126 23.96 37.85 19.27
N VAL A 127 23.25 36.92 18.62
CA VAL A 127 21.81 37.02 18.35
C VAL A 127 21.14 37.54 19.61
N THR A 128 20.57 38.75 19.50
CA THR A 128 20.15 39.56 20.64
C THR A 128 19.26 38.75 21.57
N LYS A 129 19.36 38.98 22.90
CA LYS A 129 18.56 38.30 23.94
C LYS A 129 17.13 38.09 23.43
N GLN A 130 16.81 36.86 23.02
CA GLN A 130 15.54 36.60 22.35
C GLN A 130 14.41 36.76 23.36
N PHE A 131 13.66 37.84 23.25
CA PHE A 131 12.43 38.03 24.00
C PHE A 131 11.28 37.26 23.34
N ARG A 132 10.31 36.86 24.16
CA ARG A 132 9.01 36.40 23.67
C ARG A 132 8.13 37.64 23.52
N TRP A 133 7.60 37.82 22.32
CA TRP A 133 6.62 38.84 22.00
C TRP A 133 5.24 38.18 22.02
N ILE A 134 4.30 38.80 22.71
CA ILE A 134 2.91 38.36 22.79
C ILE A 134 2.05 39.33 22.01
N ILE A 135 1.22 38.84 21.09
CA ILE A 135 0.25 39.69 20.37
C ILE A 135 -0.87 40.07 21.34
N VAL A 136 -1.10 41.37 21.55
CA VAL A 136 -2.16 41.92 22.43
C VAL A 136 -3.16 42.81 21.70
N ASP A 137 -2.86 43.26 20.48
CA ASP A 137 -3.77 44.03 19.62
C ASP A 137 -3.76 43.40 18.22
N LYS A 138 -4.92 42.88 17.82
CA LYS A 138 -5.14 42.13 16.58
C LYS A 138 -4.97 43.01 15.35
N ASP A 139 -5.48 44.24 15.37
CA ASP A 139 -5.57 45.08 14.17
C ASP A 139 -4.20 45.69 13.86
N LYS A 140 -3.47 46.14 14.89
CA LYS A 140 -2.06 46.54 14.77
C LYS A 140 -1.16 45.39 14.32
N PHE A 141 -1.44 44.16 14.74
CA PHE A 141 -0.65 43.02 14.30
C PHE A 141 -0.97 42.59 12.86
N ASN A 142 -2.21 42.73 12.39
CA ASN A 142 -2.52 42.60 10.96
C ASN A 142 -1.77 43.64 10.13
N PHE A 143 -1.65 44.89 10.61
CA PHE A 143 -0.82 45.90 9.93
C PHE A 143 0.65 45.48 9.80
N LEU A 144 1.24 44.79 10.79
CA LEU A 144 2.59 44.21 10.65
C LEU A 144 2.65 43.15 9.53
N ILE A 145 1.64 42.26 9.48
CA ILE A 145 1.54 41.22 8.46
C ILE A 145 1.40 41.85 7.06
N ASP A 146 0.62 42.92 6.92
CA ASP A 146 0.44 43.62 5.65
C ASP A 146 1.74 44.29 5.17
N GLN A 147 2.53 44.87 6.09
CA GLN A 147 3.88 45.38 5.77
C GLN A 147 4.83 44.27 5.34
N LEU A 148 4.85 43.13 6.04
CA LEU A 148 5.66 41.96 5.65
C LEU A 148 5.23 41.40 4.28
N SER A 149 3.93 41.35 4.01
CA SER A 149 3.36 40.95 2.72
C SER A 149 3.75 41.89 1.58
N TYR A 150 3.75 43.20 1.83
CA TYR A 150 4.27 44.20 0.91
C TYR A 150 5.75 43.97 0.61
N PHE A 151 6.61 43.81 1.62
CA PHE A 151 8.04 43.55 1.41
C PHE A 151 8.29 42.24 0.64
N ASN A 152 7.60 41.15 0.99
CA ASN A 152 7.67 39.88 0.25
C ASN A 152 7.26 40.04 -1.22
N THR A 153 6.24 40.85 -1.50
CA THR A 153 5.79 41.12 -2.87
C THR A 153 6.81 41.99 -3.61
N SER A 154 7.39 43.01 -2.98
CA SER A 154 8.48 43.82 -3.53
C SER A 154 9.73 42.99 -3.85
N LEU A 155 10.16 42.10 -2.94
CA LEU A 155 11.29 41.19 -3.14
C LEU A 155 11.07 40.22 -4.31
N ASN A 156 9.82 39.75 -4.50
CA ASN A 156 9.45 38.93 -5.65
C ASN A 156 9.35 39.73 -6.97
N ASN A 157 8.96 41.01 -6.93
CA ASN A 157 8.94 41.86 -8.11
C ASN A 157 10.36 42.23 -8.59
N LEU A 158 11.31 42.39 -7.67
CA LEU A 158 12.72 42.67 -8.00
C LEU A 158 13.45 41.50 -8.65
N ILE A 159 13.05 40.26 -8.30
CA ILE A 159 13.56 39.03 -8.92
C ILE A 159 12.34 38.14 -9.19
N PRO A 160 11.72 38.22 -10.38
CA PRO A 160 10.54 37.42 -10.71
C PRO A 160 10.79 35.91 -10.64
N ILE A 161 9.73 35.15 -10.38
CA ILE A 161 9.75 33.69 -10.49
C ILE A 161 9.75 33.35 -11.99
N SER A 162 10.64 32.44 -12.43
CA SER A 162 10.79 32.12 -13.86
C SER A 162 9.57 31.43 -14.48
N SER A 163 8.64 30.92 -13.66
CA SER A 163 7.32 30.42 -14.05
C SER A 163 6.40 30.33 -12.83
N GLU A 164 5.10 30.62 -12.95
CA GLU A 164 4.12 30.41 -11.87
C GLU A 164 4.10 28.96 -11.35
N SER A 165 4.40 27.98 -12.22
CA SER A 165 4.57 26.57 -11.84
C SER A 165 5.68 26.32 -10.79
N GLN A 166 6.72 27.16 -10.77
CA GLN A 166 7.77 27.08 -9.75
C GLN A 166 7.26 27.61 -8.39
N ALA A 167 6.38 28.61 -8.38
CA ALA A 167 5.78 29.15 -7.16
C ALA A 167 4.88 28.11 -6.47
N ALA A 168 4.00 27.49 -7.26
CA ALA A 168 3.10 26.43 -6.80
C ALA A 168 3.88 25.19 -6.34
N SER A 169 4.90 24.74 -7.09
CA SER A 169 5.71 23.59 -6.69
C SER A 169 6.52 23.84 -5.40
N SER A 170 7.03 25.05 -5.20
CA SER A 170 7.72 25.43 -3.96
C SER A 170 6.79 25.36 -2.75
N SER A 171 5.57 25.90 -2.86
CA SER A 171 4.58 25.89 -1.77
C SER A 171 4.02 24.49 -1.51
N LYS A 172 3.86 23.67 -2.56
CA LYS A 172 3.46 22.26 -2.44
C LYS A 172 4.49 21.45 -1.62
N ASN A 173 5.78 21.69 -1.84
CA ASN A 173 6.86 21.03 -1.09
C ASN A 173 6.91 21.43 0.38
N ASP A 174 6.43 22.62 0.74
CA ASP A 174 6.40 23.08 2.14
C ASP A 174 5.18 22.52 2.88
N LEU A 175 4.00 22.61 2.25
CA LEU A 175 2.71 22.26 2.87
C LEU A 175 2.46 20.75 2.96
N VAL A 176 3.13 19.92 2.14
CA VAL A 176 3.03 18.45 2.22
C VAL A 176 3.50 17.85 3.55
N HIS A 177 4.25 18.63 4.35
CA HIS A 177 4.72 18.20 5.67
C HIS A 177 3.69 18.40 6.79
N ILE A 178 2.64 19.21 6.57
CA ILE A 178 1.60 19.47 7.57
C ILE A 178 0.69 18.23 7.67
N LYS A 179 0.54 17.70 8.88
CA LYS A 179 -0.24 16.48 9.18
C LYS A 179 -1.60 16.75 9.82
N ASP A 180 -1.84 17.98 10.25
CA ASP A 180 -3.12 18.42 10.79
C ASP A 180 -3.99 19.01 9.68
N LEU A 181 -5.22 18.50 9.55
CA LEU A 181 -6.20 19.02 8.62
C LEU A 181 -6.72 20.40 9.06
N ALA A 182 -6.79 20.68 10.37
CA ALA A 182 -7.23 21.98 10.89
C ALA A 182 -6.24 23.10 10.53
N GLU A 183 -4.94 22.79 10.55
CA GLU A 183 -3.89 23.72 10.14
C GLU A 183 -3.95 23.99 8.63
N LEU A 184 -4.12 22.96 7.80
CA LEU A 184 -4.32 23.12 6.36
C LEU A 184 -5.59 23.90 6.02
N ASP A 185 -6.71 23.64 6.71
CA ASP A 185 -7.96 24.41 6.56
C ASP A 185 -7.78 25.89 6.91
N LEU A 186 -7.00 26.18 7.96
CA LEU A 186 -6.67 27.53 8.35
C LEU A 186 -5.80 28.24 7.30
N VAL A 187 -4.79 27.55 6.74
CA VAL A 187 -3.98 28.06 5.61
C VAL A 187 -4.85 28.33 4.38
N ILE A 188 -5.76 27.42 4.02
CA ILE A 188 -6.71 27.61 2.91
C ILE A 188 -7.58 28.85 3.15
N GLN A 189 -8.15 28.99 4.35
CA GLN A 189 -9.01 30.12 4.70
C GLN A 189 -8.28 31.47 4.51
N ILE A 190 -7.07 31.63 5.06
CA ILE A 190 -6.34 32.91 5.04
C ILE A 190 -5.72 33.26 3.68
N THR A 191 -5.41 32.25 2.84
CA THR A 191 -4.73 32.44 1.54
C THR A 191 -5.69 32.68 0.38
N SER A 192 -6.95 32.27 0.53
CA SER A 192 -8.02 32.29 -0.50
C SER A 192 -8.04 33.53 -1.41
N ASN A 193 -7.95 34.74 -0.84
CA ASN A 193 -8.01 36.00 -1.58
C ASN A 193 -6.66 36.74 -1.65
N THR A 194 -5.59 36.21 -1.04
CA THR A 194 -4.33 36.94 -0.83
C THR A 194 -3.12 36.29 -1.50
N ARG A 195 -3.08 34.95 -1.55
CA ARG A 195 -1.94 34.15 -2.04
C ARG A 195 -2.45 32.91 -2.81
N PRO A 196 -2.96 33.04 -4.06
CA PRO A 196 -3.60 31.94 -4.79
C PRO A 196 -2.73 30.68 -4.95
N SER A 197 -1.43 30.83 -5.22
CA SER A 197 -0.50 29.70 -5.37
C SER A 197 -0.23 28.94 -4.07
N VAL A 198 -0.34 29.61 -2.91
CA VAL A 198 -0.28 28.96 -1.60
C VAL A 198 -1.61 28.28 -1.29
N ASN A 199 -2.73 28.89 -1.68
CA ASN A 199 -4.06 28.31 -1.52
C ASN A 199 -4.21 26.98 -2.28
N GLU A 200 -3.85 26.98 -3.56
CA GLU A 200 -3.86 25.79 -4.42
C GLU A 200 -2.98 24.67 -3.83
N ALA A 201 -1.77 25.02 -3.40
CA ALA A 201 -0.86 24.07 -2.75
C ALA A 201 -1.41 23.51 -1.43
N ALA A 202 -2.12 24.32 -0.64
CA ALA A 202 -2.75 23.91 0.62
C ALA A 202 -3.94 22.97 0.38
N VAL A 203 -4.79 23.27 -0.61
CA VAL A 203 -5.89 22.39 -1.06
C VAL A 203 -5.32 21.05 -1.54
N ALA A 204 -4.28 21.07 -2.38
CA ALA A 204 -3.63 19.86 -2.87
C ALA A 204 -3.00 19.02 -1.74
N ALA A 205 -2.35 19.65 -0.76
CA ALA A 205 -1.80 18.98 0.42
C ALA A 205 -2.90 18.36 1.29
N LYS A 206 -4.01 19.09 1.52
CA LYS A 206 -5.17 18.57 2.26
C LYS A 206 -5.75 17.34 1.57
N SER A 207 -6.03 17.41 0.26
CA SER A 207 -6.57 16.28 -0.50
C SER A 207 -5.63 15.08 -0.48
N ALA A 208 -4.32 15.28 -0.65
CA ALA A 208 -3.34 14.19 -0.57
C ALA A 208 -3.29 13.53 0.82
N LEU A 209 -3.40 14.31 1.90
CA LEU A 209 -3.45 13.81 3.27
C LEU A 209 -4.73 13.00 3.53
N ILE A 210 -5.89 13.44 3.02
CA ILE A 210 -7.15 12.71 3.14
C ILE A 210 -7.09 11.41 2.33
N SER A 211 -6.63 11.44 1.07
CA SER A 211 -6.41 10.22 0.28
C SER A 211 -5.49 9.25 1.01
N SER A 212 -4.39 9.72 1.62
CA SER A 212 -3.48 8.87 2.39
C SER A 212 -4.14 8.22 3.61
N ARG A 213 -5.10 8.89 4.27
CA ARG A 213 -5.88 8.30 5.38
C ARG A 213 -6.81 7.18 4.88
N VAL A 214 -7.57 7.44 3.81
CA VAL A 214 -8.51 6.46 3.21
C VAL A 214 -7.76 5.26 2.63
N THR A 215 -6.71 5.47 1.83
CA THR A 215 -5.91 4.35 1.29
C THR A 215 -5.25 3.53 2.40
N ARG A 216 -4.84 4.15 3.51
CA ARG A 216 -4.26 3.42 4.65
C ARG A 216 -5.26 2.55 5.39
N SER A 217 -6.52 2.94 5.56
CA SER A 217 -7.54 2.06 6.19
C SER A 217 -7.90 0.86 5.32
N LEU A 218 -7.76 0.97 3.99
CA LEU A 218 -7.92 -0.17 3.08
C LEU A 218 -6.76 -1.20 3.16
N TRP A 219 -5.61 -0.85 3.74
CA TRP A 219 -4.49 -1.80 3.94
C TRP A 219 -4.80 -2.84 5.02
N PHE A 220 -4.20 -4.03 4.91
CA PHE A 220 -4.29 -5.10 5.90
C PHE A 220 -3.00 -5.94 5.93
N ARG A 221 -2.73 -6.61 7.06
CA ARG A 221 -1.43 -7.24 7.35
C ARG A 221 -1.00 -8.29 6.30
N CYS A 222 -1.92 -9.13 5.84
CA CYS A 222 -1.61 -10.25 4.94
C CYS A 222 -1.47 -9.84 3.45
N PHE A 223 -1.54 -8.54 3.14
CA PHE A 223 -1.58 -8.01 1.77
C PHE A 223 -0.36 -8.39 0.91
N ASP A 224 0.81 -8.56 1.54
CA ASP A 224 2.08 -8.84 0.86
C ASP A 224 2.51 -10.32 0.88
N ASP A 225 1.93 -11.14 1.75
CA ASP A 225 2.42 -12.48 2.09
C ASP A 225 2.51 -13.40 0.87
N ARG A 226 1.47 -13.43 0.02
CA ARG A 226 1.44 -14.30 -1.16
C ARG A 226 2.58 -13.96 -2.14
N ARG A 227 2.87 -12.66 -2.37
CA ARG A 227 3.93 -12.23 -3.31
C ARG A 227 5.31 -12.67 -2.83
N VAL A 228 5.59 -12.55 -1.53
CA VAL A 228 6.86 -12.94 -0.92
C VAL A 228 7.04 -14.46 -1.02
N ASN A 229 5.97 -15.22 -0.78
CA ASN A 229 6.02 -16.69 -0.70
C ASN A 229 5.95 -17.43 -2.06
N ILE A 230 5.41 -16.84 -3.13
CA ILE A 230 5.48 -17.45 -4.48
C ILE A 230 6.94 -17.47 -4.95
N LYS A 231 7.52 -18.67 -5.13
CA LYS A 231 8.85 -18.86 -5.70
C LYS A 231 8.89 -18.50 -7.19
N SER A 232 10.04 -18.06 -7.68
CA SER A 232 10.25 -17.84 -9.12
C SER A 232 10.10 -19.15 -9.91
N PRO A 233 9.62 -19.10 -11.17
CA PRO A 233 9.56 -20.29 -12.01
C PRO A 233 10.96 -20.88 -12.27
N HIS A 234 10.99 -22.17 -12.59
CA HIS A 234 12.20 -22.82 -13.09
C HIS A 234 12.62 -22.20 -14.43
N SER A 235 13.91 -22.01 -14.67
CA SER A 235 14.40 -21.14 -15.77
C SER A 235 13.94 -21.56 -17.17
N LYS A 236 13.66 -22.85 -17.37
CA LYS A 236 13.16 -23.44 -18.63
C LYS A 236 11.64 -23.60 -18.72
N THR A 237 10.85 -23.09 -17.77
CA THR A 237 9.39 -23.27 -17.73
C THR A 237 8.62 -21.96 -17.94
N LEU A 238 7.34 -22.06 -18.31
CA LEU A 238 6.44 -20.95 -18.60
C LEU A 238 6.99 -19.98 -19.67
N GLN A 239 7.84 -20.46 -20.58
CA GLN A 239 8.34 -19.67 -21.72
C GLN A 239 7.26 -19.56 -22.80
N TRP A 240 6.61 -20.69 -23.11
CA TRP A 240 5.54 -20.84 -24.09
C TRP A 240 4.29 -19.97 -23.87
N ALA A 241 4.11 -19.37 -22.68
CA ALA A 241 2.86 -18.69 -22.31
C ALA A 241 2.59 -17.38 -23.06
N LEU A 242 3.59 -16.85 -23.78
CA LEU A 242 3.47 -15.69 -24.68
C LEU A 242 3.78 -16.06 -26.16
N ASP A 243 4.08 -17.33 -26.41
CA ASP A 243 4.28 -17.88 -27.75
C ASP A 243 2.91 -18.27 -28.35
N PRO A 244 2.73 -18.20 -29.68
CA PRO A 244 1.49 -18.59 -30.31
C PRO A 244 1.18 -20.10 -30.10
N PRO A 245 -0.11 -20.49 -30.09
CA PRO A 245 -0.51 -21.88 -29.94
C PRO A 245 0.14 -22.81 -30.96
N SER A 246 0.60 -23.97 -30.51
CA SER A 246 1.16 -25.01 -31.38
C SER A 246 0.07 -25.90 -31.97
N ASP A 247 0.30 -26.48 -33.16
CA ASP A 247 -0.65 -27.38 -33.85
C ASP A 247 -1.19 -28.55 -32.99
N TYR A 248 -0.47 -28.93 -31.94
CA TYR A 248 -0.78 -30.07 -31.06
C TYR A 248 -1.51 -29.70 -29.76
N LEU A 249 -1.55 -28.43 -29.37
CA LEU A 249 -2.28 -27.94 -28.20
C LEU A 249 -2.92 -26.59 -28.53
N GLN A 250 -4.25 -26.56 -28.55
CA GLN A 250 -5.03 -25.34 -28.79
C GLN A 250 -5.36 -24.65 -27.46
N TRP A 251 -5.06 -23.36 -27.39
CA TRP A 251 -5.55 -22.41 -26.38
C TRP A 251 -5.79 -21.07 -27.05
N ASP A 252 -6.60 -20.20 -26.44
CA ASP A 252 -6.79 -18.85 -26.98
C ASP A 252 -5.50 -18.04 -26.76
N ASP A 253 -4.87 -17.55 -27.82
CA ASP A 253 -3.55 -16.92 -27.72
C ASP A 253 -3.56 -15.71 -26.77
N LEU A 254 -2.80 -15.83 -25.67
CA LEU A 254 -2.66 -14.78 -24.67
C LEU A 254 -1.94 -13.55 -25.24
N ASN A 255 -1.03 -13.70 -26.20
CA ASN A 255 -0.31 -12.58 -26.81
C ASN A 255 -1.20 -11.77 -27.74
N THR A 256 -1.90 -12.44 -28.67
CA THR A 256 -2.96 -11.81 -29.49
C THR A 256 -4.02 -11.15 -28.61
N TRP A 257 -4.47 -11.82 -27.54
CA TRP A 257 -5.38 -11.18 -26.60
C TRP A 257 -4.74 -9.98 -25.89
N LEU A 258 -3.49 -10.05 -25.42
CA LEU A 258 -2.79 -8.93 -24.77
C LEU A 258 -2.68 -7.69 -25.67
N GLN A 259 -2.65 -7.86 -26.98
CA GLN A 259 -2.66 -6.77 -27.97
C GLN A 259 -4.06 -6.15 -28.21
N SER A 260 -5.15 -6.78 -27.75
CA SER A 260 -6.52 -6.22 -27.84
C SER A 260 -6.70 -4.93 -27.02
N SER A 261 -7.73 -4.14 -27.35
CA SER A 261 -8.07 -2.91 -26.59
C SER A 261 -8.69 -3.17 -25.21
N SER A 262 -9.42 -4.28 -25.04
CA SER A 262 -10.26 -4.57 -23.87
C SER A 262 -10.66 -6.06 -23.83
N GLY A 263 -11.40 -6.45 -22.79
CA GLY A 263 -11.99 -7.78 -22.64
C GLY A 263 -11.47 -8.55 -21.42
N LEU A 264 -12.04 -9.73 -21.18
CA LEU A 264 -11.67 -10.67 -20.13
C LEU A 264 -10.92 -11.88 -20.70
N TYR A 265 -9.86 -12.31 -20.01
CA TYR A 265 -9.16 -13.57 -20.26
C TYR A 265 -9.09 -14.40 -18.99
N TRP A 266 -9.32 -15.72 -19.12
CA TRP A 266 -9.42 -16.63 -17.99
C TRP A 266 -8.31 -17.69 -17.96
N LEU A 267 -7.45 -17.60 -16.93
CA LEU A 267 -6.43 -18.59 -16.59
C LEU A 267 -7.03 -19.65 -15.65
N SER A 268 -7.52 -20.74 -16.22
CA SER A 268 -8.07 -21.88 -15.47
C SER A 268 -6.97 -22.87 -15.07
N GLY A 269 -7.11 -23.51 -13.92
CA GLY A 269 -6.47 -24.80 -13.69
C GLY A 269 -6.42 -25.33 -12.25
N LYS A 270 -5.94 -26.58 -12.10
CA LYS A 270 -5.83 -27.29 -10.81
C LYS A 270 -5.06 -26.50 -9.73
N ALA A 271 -5.22 -26.89 -8.46
CA ALA A 271 -4.34 -26.44 -7.39
C ALA A 271 -2.89 -26.83 -7.70
N GLY A 272 -1.91 -26.00 -7.32
CA GLY A 272 -0.49 -26.29 -7.54
C GLY A 272 -0.01 -26.36 -9.01
N SER A 273 -0.84 -26.07 -10.02
CA SER A 273 -0.46 -26.11 -11.45
C SER A 273 0.45 -24.95 -11.90
N GLY A 274 0.66 -23.94 -11.06
CA GLY A 274 1.54 -22.80 -11.35
C GLY A 274 0.85 -21.48 -11.73
N LYS A 275 -0.49 -21.35 -11.58
CA LYS A 275 -1.25 -20.13 -11.95
C LYS A 275 -0.61 -18.86 -11.36
N SER A 276 -0.43 -18.82 -10.04
CA SER A 276 0.22 -17.72 -9.34
C SER A 276 1.67 -17.47 -9.76
N THR A 277 2.38 -18.50 -10.26
CA THR A 277 3.75 -18.37 -10.77
C THR A 277 3.77 -17.72 -12.16
N LEU A 278 2.84 -18.09 -13.03
CA LEU A 278 2.62 -17.44 -14.32
C LEU A 278 2.18 -15.98 -14.12
N MET A 279 1.19 -15.75 -13.25
CA MET A 279 0.73 -14.40 -12.88
C MET A 279 1.84 -13.56 -12.25
N LYS A 280 2.73 -14.13 -11.42
CA LYS A 280 3.90 -13.40 -10.88
C LYS A 280 4.91 -13.00 -11.96
N LYS A 281 5.10 -13.81 -13.00
CA LYS A 281 5.93 -13.46 -14.17
C LYS A 281 5.32 -12.27 -14.95
N SER A 282 4.01 -12.08 -14.85
CA SER A 282 3.24 -10.95 -15.40
C SER A 282 2.92 -9.84 -14.38
N GLU A 283 3.62 -9.79 -13.24
CA GLU A 283 3.43 -8.85 -12.11
C GLU A 283 2.05 -8.89 -11.39
N GLN A 284 1.94 -9.62 -10.26
CA GLN A 284 0.73 -9.66 -9.42
C GLN A 284 0.95 -9.67 -7.90
N LYS A 285 -0.10 -9.26 -7.16
CA LYS A 285 -0.45 -9.66 -5.78
C LYS A 285 -1.99 -9.72 -5.66
N PRO A 286 -2.57 -10.78 -5.06
CA PRO A 286 -3.60 -10.59 -4.02
C PRO A 286 -3.52 -11.74 -2.97
N GLN A 287 -4.44 -12.02 -2.01
CA GLN A 287 -5.73 -11.45 -1.54
C GLN A 287 -5.77 -11.55 0.00
N SER A 288 -6.52 -10.67 0.67
CA SER A 288 -7.69 -11.09 1.48
C SER A 288 -8.79 -10.04 1.26
N GLY A 289 -9.93 -10.44 0.69
CA GLY A 289 -10.96 -9.52 0.17
C GLY A 289 -10.59 -8.91 -1.17
N LEU A 290 -11.26 -9.31 -2.24
CA LEU A 290 -10.90 -8.97 -3.63
C LEU A 290 -11.08 -7.47 -3.87
N LEU A 291 -12.26 -6.96 -3.52
CA LEU A 291 -12.65 -5.58 -3.84
C LEU A 291 -11.79 -4.58 -3.05
N ARG A 292 -11.53 -4.87 -1.77
CA ARG A 292 -10.62 -4.09 -0.91
C ARG A 292 -9.21 -4.04 -1.49
N SER A 293 -8.69 -5.18 -1.96
CA SER A 293 -7.35 -5.29 -2.54
C SER A 293 -7.22 -4.48 -3.84
N LEU A 294 -8.23 -4.55 -4.72
CA LEU A 294 -8.29 -3.77 -5.96
C LEU A 294 -8.40 -2.26 -5.69
N LEU A 295 -9.28 -1.86 -4.77
CA LEU A 295 -9.42 -0.45 -4.37
C LEU A 295 -8.12 0.11 -3.81
N PHE A 296 -7.50 -0.59 -2.85
CA PHE A 296 -6.22 -0.17 -2.30
C PHE A 296 -5.19 0.07 -3.41
N LYS A 297 -5.08 -0.84 -4.40
CA LYS A 297 -4.12 -0.67 -5.50
C LYS A 297 -4.43 0.47 -6.45
N ILE A 298 -5.69 0.69 -6.81
CA ILE A 298 -6.06 1.79 -7.70
C ILE A 298 -5.84 3.14 -6.99
N LEU A 299 -6.19 3.25 -5.71
CA LEU A 299 -6.03 4.48 -4.92
C LEU A 299 -4.58 4.73 -4.46
N GLU A 300 -3.75 3.71 -4.35
CA GLU A 300 -2.29 3.83 -4.17
C GLU A 300 -1.62 4.34 -5.45
N TYR A 301 -2.07 3.89 -6.63
CA TYR A 301 -1.54 4.35 -7.92
C TYR A 301 -2.03 5.75 -8.32
N ASP A 302 -3.31 6.05 -8.05
CA ASP A 302 -3.91 7.36 -8.35
C ASP A 302 -4.73 7.88 -7.14
N PRO A 303 -4.09 8.63 -6.22
CA PRO A 303 -4.78 9.16 -5.05
C PRO A 303 -5.87 10.19 -5.36
N SER A 304 -5.90 10.76 -6.57
CA SER A 304 -6.81 11.86 -6.94
C SER A 304 -8.26 11.41 -7.15
N VAL A 305 -8.48 10.13 -7.44
CA VAL A 305 -9.81 9.55 -7.62
C VAL A 305 -10.48 9.10 -6.32
N THR A 306 -9.79 9.20 -5.17
CA THR A 306 -10.26 8.74 -3.85
C THR A 306 -11.59 9.38 -3.42
N GLU A 307 -11.71 10.71 -3.51
CA GLU A 307 -12.94 11.45 -3.15
C GLU A 307 -14.16 10.98 -3.95
N ARG A 308 -13.95 10.72 -5.24
CA ARG A 308 -15.01 10.28 -6.17
C ARG A 308 -15.40 8.82 -5.96
N ALA A 309 -14.43 7.96 -5.64
CA ALA A 309 -14.64 6.54 -5.45
C ALA A 309 -15.28 6.22 -4.09
N LEU A 310 -14.83 6.87 -3.02
CA LEU A 310 -15.24 6.59 -1.63
C LEU A 310 -15.69 7.89 -0.93
N PRO A 311 -16.76 8.56 -1.40
CA PRO A 311 -17.19 9.87 -0.89
C PRO A 311 -17.72 9.82 0.55
N HIS A 312 -18.08 8.65 1.09
CA HIS A 312 -18.40 8.51 2.51
C HIS A 312 -17.13 8.56 3.37
N MET A 313 -16.19 7.63 3.14
CA MET A 313 -14.90 7.57 3.83
C MET A 313 -14.10 8.87 3.69
N TRP A 314 -14.17 9.55 2.54
CA TRP A 314 -13.54 10.86 2.35
C TRP A 314 -14.07 11.90 3.33
N ARG A 315 -15.39 12.01 3.49
CA ARG A 315 -16.02 12.92 4.46
C ARG A 315 -15.66 12.54 5.89
N GLU A 316 -15.69 11.26 6.22
CA GLU A 316 -15.28 10.77 7.55
C GLU A 316 -13.81 11.12 7.85
N ALA A 317 -12.91 10.92 6.89
CA ALA A 317 -11.48 11.25 6.99
C ALA A 317 -11.20 12.76 7.12
N CYS A 318 -12.08 13.63 6.61
CA CYS A 318 -12.05 15.07 6.84
C CYS A 318 -12.37 15.46 8.29
N TYR A 319 -13.39 14.83 8.90
CA TYR A 319 -13.90 15.21 10.22
C TYR A 319 -13.30 14.40 11.38
N SER A 320 -12.76 13.20 11.12
CA SER A 320 -12.08 12.41 12.14
C SER A 320 -10.70 13.00 12.47
N GLN A 321 -10.69 13.87 13.48
CA GLN A 321 -9.48 14.29 14.19
C GLN A 321 -9.15 13.35 15.38
N LYS A 322 -10.08 12.48 15.79
CA LYS A 322 -9.99 11.70 17.04
C LYS A 322 -9.98 10.18 16.88
N SER A 323 -10.53 9.63 15.79
CA SER A 323 -10.44 8.20 15.49
C SER A 323 -9.38 7.96 14.41
N PRO A 324 -8.24 7.32 14.73
CA PRO A 324 -7.15 7.13 13.77
C PRO A 324 -7.44 6.05 12.72
N GLU A 325 -8.46 5.23 12.95
CA GLU A 325 -8.90 4.13 12.09
C GLU A 325 -10.29 4.48 11.54
N LEU A 326 -10.38 4.57 10.21
CA LEU A 326 -11.64 4.68 9.48
C LEU A 326 -12.25 3.29 9.35
N GLU A 327 -13.57 3.18 9.42
CA GLU A 327 -14.24 1.89 9.21
C GLU A 327 -14.00 1.38 7.77
N VAL A 328 -13.93 0.06 7.63
CA VAL A 328 -13.72 -0.59 6.32
C VAL A 328 -15.06 -0.56 5.57
N PRO A 329 -15.10 -0.08 4.31
CA PRO A 329 -16.34 0.04 3.55
C PRO A 329 -16.97 -1.32 3.28
N ALA A 330 -18.30 -1.36 3.17
CA ALA A 330 -19.05 -2.57 2.89
C ALA A 330 -18.77 -3.11 1.47
N ILE A 331 -19.05 -4.39 1.22
CA ILE A 331 -18.74 -5.07 -0.05
C ILE A 331 -19.45 -4.41 -1.25
N ASP A 332 -20.67 -3.94 -1.06
CA ASP A 332 -21.49 -3.22 -2.04
C ASP A 332 -20.97 -1.79 -2.30
N GLU A 333 -20.55 -1.07 -1.25
CA GLU A 333 -19.85 0.22 -1.40
C GLU A 333 -18.55 0.01 -2.19
N MET A 334 -17.76 -1.00 -1.86
CA MET A 334 -16.51 -1.30 -2.57
C MET A 334 -16.72 -1.70 -4.04
N ALA A 335 -17.73 -2.53 -4.33
CA ALA A 335 -18.10 -2.89 -5.71
C ALA A 335 -18.54 -1.65 -6.51
N THR A 336 -19.29 -0.74 -5.88
CA THR A 336 -19.75 0.51 -6.47
C THR A 336 -18.57 1.45 -6.74
N ALA A 337 -17.66 1.61 -5.77
CA ALA A 337 -16.43 2.40 -5.89
C ALA A 337 -15.56 1.91 -7.06
N LEU A 338 -15.39 0.60 -7.23
CA LEU A 338 -14.63 0.04 -8.36
C LEU A 338 -15.29 0.29 -9.72
N LYS A 339 -16.63 0.22 -9.80
CA LYS A 339 -17.37 0.57 -11.01
C LYS A 339 -17.22 2.07 -11.36
N VAL A 340 -17.26 2.96 -10.35
CA VAL A 340 -17.00 4.40 -10.52
C VAL A 340 -15.56 4.66 -10.96
N LEU A 341 -14.58 3.93 -10.42
CA LEU A 341 -13.17 4.05 -10.82
C LEU A 341 -12.98 3.62 -12.27
N CYS A 342 -13.50 2.47 -12.68
CA CYS A 342 -13.37 1.97 -14.05
C CYS A 342 -14.05 2.89 -15.08
N SER A 343 -15.21 3.48 -14.75
CA SER A 343 -15.88 4.43 -15.64
C SER A 343 -15.23 5.82 -15.69
N THR A 344 -14.56 6.24 -14.60
CA THR A 344 -13.90 7.55 -14.54
C THR A 344 -12.48 7.53 -15.12
N LEU A 345 -11.69 6.48 -14.86
CA LEU A 345 -10.35 6.30 -15.44
C LEU A 345 -10.40 6.23 -16.98
N HIS A 346 -11.54 5.81 -17.53
CA HIS A 346 -11.75 5.60 -18.97
C HIS A 346 -11.42 6.82 -19.85
N ALA A 347 -11.57 8.04 -19.34
CA ALA A 347 -11.38 9.28 -20.11
C ALA A 347 -9.91 9.58 -20.46
N GLU A 348 -8.96 9.09 -19.66
CA GLU A 348 -7.54 9.46 -19.78
C GLU A 348 -6.57 8.27 -19.75
N LYS A 349 -6.98 7.10 -19.22
CA LYS A 349 -6.07 5.98 -18.91
C LYS A 349 -6.63 4.64 -19.37
N LYS A 350 -5.74 3.73 -19.81
CA LYS A 350 -6.04 2.31 -20.01
C LYS A 350 -5.76 1.55 -18.71
N THR A 351 -6.70 0.73 -18.27
CA THR A 351 -6.62 -0.02 -17.02
C THR A 351 -6.46 -1.51 -17.31
N PHE A 352 -5.35 -2.10 -16.87
CA PHE A 352 -5.12 -3.54 -16.96
C PHE A 352 -5.21 -4.15 -15.56
N LEU A 353 -6.27 -4.92 -15.32
CA LEU A 353 -6.52 -5.61 -14.06
C LEU A 353 -6.01 -7.04 -14.13
N LEU A 354 -5.22 -7.41 -13.14
CA LEU A 354 -4.58 -8.70 -13.02
C LEU A 354 -5.00 -9.33 -11.68
N ILE A 355 -5.76 -10.43 -11.73
CA ILE A 355 -6.45 -10.99 -10.55
C ILE A 355 -6.19 -12.51 -10.41
N ASP A 356 -5.21 -12.89 -9.60
CA ASP A 356 -4.86 -14.28 -9.26
C ASP A 356 -5.77 -14.85 -8.15
N GLY A 357 -6.10 -16.14 -8.24
CA GLY A 357 -6.90 -16.89 -7.25
C GLY A 357 -8.25 -16.28 -6.84
N ILE A 358 -9.18 -16.01 -7.78
CA ILE A 358 -10.52 -15.51 -7.41
C ILE A 358 -11.37 -16.53 -6.64
N ASP A 359 -11.07 -17.84 -6.78
CA ASP A 359 -11.69 -18.94 -5.99
C ASP A 359 -11.19 -19.02 -4.54
N GLU A 360 -10.27 -18.14 -4.15
CA GLU A 360 -9.72 -18.07 -2.79
C GLU A 360 -10.28 -16.89 -1.99
N SER A 361 -11.28 -16.17 -2.52
CA SER A 361 -11.96 -15.10 -1.78
C SER A 361 -12.94 -15.64 -0.72
N GLU A 362 -13.26 -14.78 0.26
CA GLU A 362 -14.37 -14.97 1.21
C GLU A 362 -15.72 -14.53 0.61
N GLU A 363 -15.71 -13.74 -0.47
CA GLU A 363 -16.92 -13.34 -1.18
C GLU A 363 -17.49 -14.53 -2.01
N LYS A 364 -18.79 -14.52 -2.31
CA LYS A 364 -19.41 -15.61 -3.08
C LYS A 364 -18.97 -15.58 -4.55
N ASP A 365 -18.53 -16.73 -5.07
CA ASP A 365 -18.15 -16.92 -6.48
C ASP A 365 -19.11 -16.30 -7.51
N LEU A 366 -20.43 -16.40 -7.27
CA LEU A 366 -21.43 -15.87 -8.19
C LEU A 366 -21.41 -14.34 -8.25
N ASP A 367 -21.17 -13.69 -7.12
CA ASP A 367 -21.12 -12.24 -7.02
C ASP A 367 -19.78 -11.72 -7.56
N ILE A 368 -18.68 -12.46 -7.34
CA ILE A 368 -17.37 -12.23 -7.99
C ILE A 368 -17.49 -12.37 -9.52
N ALA A 369 -18.11 -13.44 -10.01
CA ALA A 369 -18.27 -13.72 -11.43
C ALA A 369 -19.13 -12.67 -12.15
N ARG A 370 -20.19 -12.19 -11.49
CA ARG A 370 -21.01 -11.06 -11.94
C ARG A 370 -20.19 -9.77 -11.96
N PHE A 371 -19.51 -9.43 -10.88
CA PHE A 371 -18.70 -8.22 -10.77
C PHE A 371 -17.62 -8.14 -11.87
N ILE A 372 -16.85 -9.22 -12.08
CA ILE A 372 -15.83 -9.30 -13.14
C ILE A 372 -16.48 -9.20 -14.53
N SER A 373 -17.67 -9.79 -14.71
CA SER A 373 -18.41 -9.68 -15.98
C SER A 373 -18.90 -8.26 -16.24
N ASP A 374 -19.40 -7.55 -15.22
CA ASP A 374 -19.80 -6.14 -15.33
C ASP A 374 -18.60 -5.25 -15.69
N LEU A 375 -17.42 -5.52 -15.10
CA LEU A 375 -16.20 -4.77 -15.40
C LEU A 375 -15.69 -4.98 -16.83
N GLU A 376 -15.89 -6.16 -17.44
CA GLU A 376 -15.45 -6.43 -18.82
C GLU A 376 -16.06 -5.44 -19.84
N PHE A 377 -17.31 -5.02 -19.62
CA PHE A 377 -18.00 -4.06 -20.49
C PHE A 377 -17.53 -2.61 -20.30
N SER A 378 -16.63 -2.34 -19.36
CA SER A 378 -16.06 -1.00 -19.16
C SER A 378 -15.04 -0.68 -20.27
N PRO A 379 -15.19 0.42 -21.01
CA PRO A 379 -14.22 0.81 -22.04
C PRO A 379 -12.84 1.06 -21.43
N ASN A 380 -11.78 0.77 -22.20
CA ASN A 380 -10.38 0.88 -21.76
C ASN A 380 -10.01 0.00 -20.54
N VAL A 381 -10.85 -0.95 -20.14
CA VAL A 381 -10.55 -1.97 -19.13
C VAL A 381 -10.21 -3.30 -19.80
N LYS A 382 -9.14 -3.92 -19.33
CA LYS A 382 -8.69 -5.26 -19.70
C LYS A 382 -8.49 -6.07 -18.43
N ILE A 383 -8.92 -7.32 -18.40
CA ILE A 383 -8.92 -8.14 -17.19
C ILE A 383 -8.33 -9.52 -17.46
N LEU A 384 -7.29 -9.89 -16.74
CA LEU A 384 -6.73 -11.25 -16.73
C LEU A 384 -6.98 -11.87 -15.35
N VAL A 385 -7.87 -12.87 -15.28
CA VAL A 385 -8.27 -13.52 -14.01
C VAL A 385 -7.82 -14.97 -13.97
N SER A 386 -7.41 -15.47 -12.81
CA SER A 386 -7.12 -16.90 -12.62
C SER A 386 -8.06 -17.54 -11.61
N SER A 387 -8.47 -18.79 -11.85
CA SER A 387 -9.20 -19.57 -10.87
C SER A 387 -8.94 -21.07 -10.98
N ARG A 388 -9.40 -21.85 -9.99
CA ARG A 388 -9.78 -23.25 -10.17
C ARG A 388 -10.96 -23.38 -11.14
N PRO A 389 -11.15 -24.54 -11.80
CA PRO A 389 -12.32 -24.83 -12.64
C PRO A 389 -13.57 -25.09 -11.76
N HIS A 390 -14.07 -24.05 -11.08
CA HIS A 390 -15.30 -24.12 -10.31
C HIS A 390 -16.52 -23.90 -11.22
N PRO A 391 -17.66 -24.62 -11.04
CA PRO A 391 -18.80 -24.54 -11.96
C PRO A 391 -19.29 -23.12 -12.24
N THR A 392 -19.32 -22.25 -11.23
CA THR A 392 -19.72 -20.84 -11.37
C THR A 392 -18.84 -20.08 -12.37
N PHE A 393 -17.51 -20.22 -12.26
CA PHE A 393 -16.55 -19.58 -13.16
C PHE A 393 -16.51 -20.27 -14.53
N MET A 394 -16.72 -21.59 -14.60
CA MET A 394 -16.89 -22.30 -15.88
C MET A 394 -18.11 -21.79 -16.65
N THR A 395 -19.25 -21.58 -15.99
CA THR A 395 -20.46 -21.04 -16.61
C THR A 395 -20.29 -19.58 -17.02
N ALA A 396 -19.68 -18.75 -16.17
CA ALA A 396 -19.51 -17.32 -16.45
C ALA A 396 -18.42 -17.05 -17.50
N PHE A 397 -17.23 -17.62 -17.34
CA PHE A 397 -16.05 -17.29 -18.16
C PHE A 397 -15.78 -18.30 -19.28
N GLY A 398 -16.47 -19.43 -19.31
CA GLY A 398 -16.31 -20.47 -20.34
C GLY A 398 -16.39 -19.98 -21.80
N PRO A 399 -17.22 -18.98 -22.17
CA PRO A 399 -17.25 -18.42 -23.53
C PRO A 399 -16.15 -17.40 -23.86
N ARG A 400 -15.39 -16.93 -22.87
CA ARG A 400 -14.30 -15.95 -23.07
C ARG A 400 -12.97 -16.65 -23.39
N PRO A 401 -12.00 -15.93 -24.00
CA PRO A 401 -10.63 -16.41 -24.19
C PRO A 401 -10.01 -17.00 -22.91
N LYS A 402 -9.42 -18.19 -23.00
CA LYS A 402 -8.91 -18.92 -21.85
C LYS A 402 -7.71 -19.81 -22.15
N MET A 403 -6.97 -20.14 -21.10
CA MET A 403 -6.02 -21.25 -21.11
C MET A 403 -6.19 -22.15 -19.89
N ASN A 404 -5.96 -23.45 -20.08
CA ASN A 404 -6.01 -24.48 -19.03
C ASN A 404 -4.58 -24.89 -18.65
N LEU A 405 -4.06 -24.37 -17.54
CA LEU A 405 -2.63 -24.44 -17.26
C LEU A 405 -2.10 -25.87 -17.05
N GLN A 406 -2.89 -26.79 -16.45
CA GLN A 406 -2.46 -28.18 -16.27
C GLN A 406 -2.23 -28.95 -17.58
N ASP A 407 -2.95 -28.56 -18.65
CA ASP A 407 -2.82 -29.24 -19.93
C ASP A 407 -1.57 -28.79 -20.69
N LEU A 408 -1.24 -27.50 -20.54
CA LEU A 408 -0.09 -26.83 -21.15
C LEU A 408 1.22 -27.12 -20.38
N ALA A 409 1.15 -27.29 -19.06
CA ALA A 409 2.29 -27.56 -18.21
C ALA A 409 3.00 -28.92 -18.46
N LYS A 410 2.41 -29.86 -19.22
CA LYS A 410 2.94 -31.23 -19.40
C LYS A 410 4.39 -31.25 -19.91
N ARG A 411 4.75 -30.38 -20.86
CA ARG A 411 6.12 -30.27 -21.38
C ARG A 411 7.10 -29.70 -20.35
N ASP A 412 6.66 -28.68 -19.62
CA ASP A 412 7.46 -28.06 -18.55
C ASP A 412 7.70 -29.02 -17.38
N VAL A 413 6.69 -29.81 -17.01
CA VAL A 413 6.79 -30.89 -16.02
C VAL A 413 7.82 -31.94 -16.44
N THR A 414 7.74 -32.41 -17.69
CA THR A 414 8.71 -33.38 -18.25
C THR A 414 10.13 -32.82 -18.20
N THR A 415 10.30 -31.55 -18.57
CA THR A 415 11.58 -30.85 -18.56
C THR A 415 12.14 -30.73 -17.13
N TYR A 416 11.30 -30.38 -16.15
CA TYR A 416 11.69 -30.28 -14.74
C TYR A 416 12.08 -31.63 -14.14
N ILE A 417 11.34 -32.71 -14.44
CA ILE A 417 11.67 -34.08 -14.00
C ILE A 417 13.03 -34.50 -14.59
N HIS A 418 13.29 -34.20 -15.86
CA HIS A 418 14.57 -34.53 -16.49
C HIS A 418 15.75 -33.73 -15.90
N ASP A 419 15.57 -32.43 -15.67
CA ASP A 419 16.61 -31.56 -15.08
C ASP A 419 16.86 -31.86 -13.59
N THR A 420 15.87 -32.40 -12.87
CA THR A 420 15.98 -32.70 -11.42
C THR A 420 16.41 -34.14 -11.16
N VAL A 421 15.70 -35.11 -11.74
CA VAL A 421 15.86 -36.55 -11.45
C VAL A 421 16.82 -37.20 -12.45
N ALA A 422 16.55 -37.14 -13.75
CA ALA A 422 17.40 -37.81 -14.75
C ALA A 422 18.81 -37.21 -14.85
N SER A 423 18.97 -35.95 -14.46
CA SER A 423 20.26 -35.27 -14.41
C SER A 423 21.03 -35.47 -13.10
N HIS A 424 20.44 -36.13 -12.10
CA HIS A 424 21.12 -36.43 -10.83
C HIS A 424 22.34 -37.34 -11.07
N PRO A 425 23.52 -37.10 -10.44
CA PRO A 425 24.74 -37.86 -10.71
C PRO A 425 24.56 -39.37 -10.53
N TYR A 426 23.89 -39.79 -9.45
CA TYR A 426 23.60 -41.19 -9.21
C TYR A 426 22.63 -41.77 -10.26
N MET A 427 21.57 -41.04 -10.62
CA MET A 427 20.59 -41.50 -11.63
C MET A 427 21.23 -41.63 -13.02
N ARG A 428 22.17 -40.74 -13.38
CA ARG A 428 23.00 -40.88 -14.60
C ARG A 428 23.87 -42.14 -14.54
N SER A 429 24.47 -42.44 -13.39
CA SER A 429 25.28 -43.67 -13.23
C SER A 429 24.45 -44.94 -13.43
N LEU A 430 23.20 -44.96 -12.94
CA LEU A 430 22.25 -46.05 -13.17
C LEU A 430 21.80 -46.11 -14.64
N ALA A 431 21.56 -44.96 -15.28
CA ALA A 431 21.18 -44.89 -16.70
C ALA A 431 22.27 -45.41 -17.65
N HIS A 432 23.55 -45.27 -17.28
CA HIS A 432 24.68 -45.88 -18.02
C HIS A 432 24.70 -47.41 -17.93
N GLN A 433 24.20 -48.00 -16.84
CA GLN A 433 24.07 -49.45 -16.69
C GLN A 433 22.81 -49.97 -17.41
N SER A 434 21.67 -49.31 -17.20
CA SER A 434 20.43 -49.59 -17.91
C SER A 434 19.56 -48.34 -18.01
N ARG A 435 19.29 -47.88 -19.23
CA ARG A 435 18.51 -46.67 -19.48
C ARG A 435 17.00 -46.87 -19.27
N PHE A 436 16.48 -48.04 -19.65
CA PHE A 436 15.04 -48.33 -19.67
C PHE A 436 14.32 -48.15 -18.31
N PRO A 437 14.86 -48.60 -17.16
CA PRO A 437 14.22 -48.36 -15.86
C PRO A 437 14.18 -46.88 -15.45
N VAL A 438 15.24 -46.11 -15.78
CA VAL A 438 15.30 -44.67 -15.50
C VAL A 438 14.29 -43.91 -16.35
N ASP A 439 14.22 -44.22 -17.65
CA ASP A 439 13.20 -43.67 -18.54
C ASP A 439 11.77 -44.03 -18.02
N ARG A 440 11.55 -45.26 -17.54
CA ARG A 440 10.27 -45.71 -16.93
C ARG A 440 9.90 -44.92 -15.67
N ILE A 441 10.85 -44.62 -14.78
CA ILE A 441 10.64 -43.75 -13.61
C ILE A 441 10.21 -42.34 -14.03
N THR A 442 10.93 -41.71 -14.97
CA THR A 442 10.58 -40.34 -15.42
C THR A 442 9.23 -40.29 -16.13
N GLN A 443 8.88 -41.35 -16.88
CA GLN A 443 7.57 -41.50 -17.51
C GLN A 443 6.45 -41.65 -16.46
N LYS A 444 6.63 -42.50 -15.44
CA LYS A 444 5.66 -42.66 -14.33
C LYS A 444 5.42 -41.35 -13.58
N LEU A 445 6.48 -40.63 -13.23
CA LEU A 445 6.39 -39.30 -12.60
C LEU A 445 5.60 -38.32 -13.49
N THR A 446 5.92 -38.26 -14.78
CA THR A 446 5.26 -37.35 -15.74
C THR A 446 3.77 -37.68 -15.90
N GLN A 447 3.41 -38.97 -15.91
CA GLN A 447 2.02 -39.42 -16.03
C GLN A 447 1.21 -39.16 -14.75
N LYS A 448 1.75 -39.47 -13.56
CA LYS A 448 1.07 -39.21 -12.28
C LYS A 448 0.85 -37.72 -12.04
N ALA A 449 1.85 -36.89 -12.37
CA ALA A 449 1.84 -35.45 -12.14
C ALA A 449 0.61 -34.68 -12.65
N SER A 450 -0.02 -35.12 -13.75
CA SER A 450 -1.28 -34.54 -14.26
C SER A 450 -1.26 -33.00 -14.43
N GLY A 451 -0.10 -32.42 -14.73
CA GLY A 451 0.10 -30.96 -14.86
C GLY A 451 0.19 -30.17 -13.54
N VAL A 452 0.27 -30.83 -12.39
CA VAL A 452 0.34 -30.20 -11.06
C VAL A 452 1.81 -30.03 -10.63
N PHE A 453 2.36 -28.84 -10.84
CA PHE A 453 3.76 -28.53 -10.55
C PHE A 453 4.18 -28.76 -9.10
N LEU A 454 3.32 -28.48 -8.11
CA LEU A 454 3.65 -28.74 -6.71
C LEU A 454 3.81 -30.24 -6.42
N TRP A 455 2.95 -31.08 -7.00
CA TRP A 455 3.06 -32.55 -6.91
C TRP A 455 4.41 -33.01 -7.48
N VAL A 456 4.81 -32.47 -8.63
CA VAL A 456 6.09 -32.81 -9.30
C VAL A 456 7.28 -32.45 -8.41
N ILE A 457 7.28 -31.28 -7.78
CA ILE A 457 8.37 -30.85 -6.90
C ILE A 457 8.51 -31.79 -5.69
N LEU A 458 7.38 -32.19 -5.08
CA LEU A 458 7.37 -33.11 -3.93
C LEU A 458 7.81 -34.52 -4.35
N ALA A 459 7.26 -35.04 -5.45
CA ALA A 459 7.62 -36.35 -6.00
C ALA A 459 9.10 -36.44 -6.42
N CYS A 460 9.63 -35.41 -7.09
CA CYS A 460 11.05 -35.37 -7.46
C CYS A 460 11.97 -35.31 -6.24
N ARG A 461 11.59 -34.59 -5.17
CA ARG A 461 12.36 -34.57 -3.91
C ARG A 461 12.46 -35.95 -3.29
N SER A 462 11.34 -36.65 -3.15
CA SER A 462 11.32 -38.03 -2.61
C SER A 462 12.23 -38.97 -3.40
N VAL A 463 12.27 -38.85 -4.73
CA VAL A 463 13.17 -39.64 -5.60
C VAL A 463 14.64 -39.22 -5.46
N VAL A 464 14.93 -37.92 -5.32
CA VAL A 464 16.29 -37.41 -5.11
C VAL A 464 16.83 -37.81 -3.73
N GLU A 465 16.03 -37.72 -2.68
CA GLU A 465 16.36 -38.24 -1.34
C GLU A 465 16.75 -39.73 -1.41
N GLY A 466 15.95 -40.54 -2.12
CA GLY A 466 16.30 -41.93 -2.39
C GLY A 466 17.57 -42.13 -3.22
N CYS A 467 17.98 -41.15 -4.05
CA CYS A 467 19.25 -41.21 -4.78
C CYS A 467 20.44 -40.86 -3.89
N ASP A 468 20.26 -39.93 -2.95
CA ASP A 468 21.29 -39.55 -1.97
C ASP A 468 21.51 -40.65 -0.93
N ASP A 469 20.46 -41.42 -0.60
CA ASP A 469 20.51 -42.67 0.18
C ASP A 469 21.08 -43.87 -0.61
N PHE A 470 21.46 -43.69 -1.88
CA PHE A 470 21.93 -44.73 -2.80
C PHE A 470 20.97 -45.93 -2.96
N CYS A 471 19.65 -45.70 -2.90
CA CYS A 471 18.65 -46.75 -3.14
C CYS A 471 18.86 -47.44 -4.51
N THR A 472 18.50 -48.72 -4.60
CA THR A 472 18.48 -49.45 -5.86
C THR A 472 17.42 -48.89 -6.80
N ILE A 473 17.58 -49.14 -8.10
CA ILE A 473 16.62 -48.71 -9.12
C ILE A 473 15.19 -49.24 -8.88
N THR A 474 15.07 -50.43 -8.28
CA THR A 474 13.79 -51.06 -7.92
C THR A 474 13.13 -50.35 -6.74
N GLU A 475 13.89 -49.95 -5.72
CA GLU A 475 13.37 -49.18 -4.57
C GLU A 475 12.98 -47.76 -4.99
N LEU A 476 13.74 -47.13 -5.90
CA LEU A 476 13.38 -45.83 -6.49
C LEU A 476 12.09 -45.92 -7.30
N GLU A 477 11.87 -47.01 -8.03
CA GLU A 477 10.62 -47.22 -8.76
C GLU A 477 9.44 -47.56 -7.84
N ALA A 478 9.63 -48.40 -6.82
CA ALA A 478 8.61 -48.72 -5.82
C ALA A 478 8.15 -47.44 -5.09
N ARG A 479 9.09 -46.61 -4.65
CA ARG A 479 8.82 -45.29 -4.06
C ARG A 479 7.96 -44.43 -4.99
N VAL A 480 8.22 -44.41 -6.31
CA VAL A 480 7.39 -43.68 -7.29
C VAL A 480 6.01 -44.32 -7.46
N ASP A 481 5.89 -45.64 -7.36
CA ASP A 481 4.60 -46.35 -7.46
C ASP A 481 3.71 -46.11 -6.22
N GLU A 482 4.30 -45.95 -5.04
CA GLU A 482 3.61 -45.61 -3.79
C GLU A 482 3.03 -44.19 -3.76
N LEU A 483 3.64 -43.21 -4.45
CA LEU A 483 3.15 -41.82 -4.46
C LEU A 483 1.70 -41.72 -4.98
N PRO A 484 0.76 -41.12 -4.22
CA PRO A 484 -0.60 -40.88 -4.69
C PRO A 484 -0.66 -39.99 -5.95
N LYS A 485 -1.78 -40.05 -6.70
CA LYS A 485 -1.93 -39.27 -7.94
C LYS A 485 -2.41 -37.84 -7.72
N GLU A 486 -3.33 -37.62 -6.78
CA GLU A 486 -3.79 -36.27 -6.45
C GLU A 486 -2.87 -35.61 -5.42
N LEU A 487 -2.86 -34.28 -5.39
CA LEU A 487 -1.94 -33.50 -4.57
C LEU A 487 -2.30 -33.56 -3.09
N GLU A 488 -3.60 -33.59 -2.79
CA GLU A 488 -4.17 -33.68 -1.46
C GLU A 488 -3.74 -35.01 -0.80
N ASP A 489 -3.95 -36.14 -1.48
CA ASP A 489 -3.52 -37.48 -1.04
C ASP A 489 -2.00 -37.55 -0.83
N LEU A 490 -1.21 -36.92 -1.72
CA LEU A 490 0.26 -36.86 -1.57
C LEU A 490 0.67 -36.09 -0.31
N ILE A 491 -0.01 -34.98 0.02
CA ILE A 491 0.25 -34.22 1.25
C ILE A 491 -0.13 -35.04 2.48
N GLU A 492 -1.25 -35.76 2.45
CA GLU A 492 -1.66 -36.66 3.55
C GLU A 492 -0.64 -37.80 3.74
N HIS A 493 -0.25 -38.49 2.67
CA HIS A 493 0.80 -39.51 2.67
C HIS A 493 2.15 -38.97 3.20
N MET A 494 2.54 -37.74 2.86
CA MET A 494 3.75 -37.11 3.40
C MET A 494 3.62 -36.78 4.90
N LEU A 495 2.44 -36.39 5.38
CA LEU A 495 2.18 -36.08 6.79
C LEU A 495 2.13 -37.33 7.68
N GLU A 496 1.61 -38.44 7.15
CA GLU A 496 1.57 -39.75 7.82
C GLU A 496 2.98 -40.35 7.99
N ASN A 497 3.84 -40.16 7.00
CA ASN A 497 5.19 -40.74 6.94
C ASN A 497 6.31 -39.85 7.54
N ILE A 498 5.98 -38.79 8.28
CA ILE A 498 6.99 -37.97 8.99
C ILE A 498 7.62 -38.79 10.13
N ASP A 499 8.96 -38.83 10.21
CA ASP A 499 9.70 -39.47 11.31
C ASP A 499 9.16 -38.97 12.67
N PRO A 500 8.70 -39.87 13.57
CA PRO A 500 8.19 -39.50 14.89
C PRO A 500 9.18 -38.74 15.79
N ARG A 501 10.46 -38.64 15.42
CA ARG A 501 11.46 -37.77 16.06
C ARG A 501 11.29 -36.28 15.74
N VAL A 502 10.57 -35.93 14.66
CA VAL A 502 10.19 -34.55 14.38
C VAL A 502 9.03 -34.17 15.31
N PRO A 503 9.13 -33.08 16.11
CA PRO A 503 8.07 -32.74 17.05
C PRO A 503 6.73 -32.49 16.34
N ARG A 504 5.74 -33.35 16.61
CA ARG A 504 4.36 -33.09 16.20
C ARG A 504 3.88 -31.81 16.87
N ILE A 505 3.83 -30.71 16.10
CA ILE A 505 3.06 -29.53 16.45
C ILE A 505 1.59 -29.97 16.42
N ARG A 506 1.07 -30.48 17.54
CA ARG A 506 -0.37 -30.65 17.71
C ARG A 506 -0.99 -29.27 17.59
N PRO A 507 -1.93 -29.03 16.65
CA PRO A 507 -2.72 -27.83 16.69
C PRO A 507 -3.44 -27.80 18.04
N HIS A 508 -3.39 -26.66 18.74
CA HIS A 508 -4.36 -26.40 19.80
C HIS A 508 -5.76 -26.54 19.16
N SER A 509 -6.70 -27.23 19.82
CA SER A 509 -8.00 -27.62 19.25
C SER A 509 -8.84 -26.46 18.74
N ASP A 510 -8.47 -25.25 19.14
CA ASP A 510 -9.26 -24.03 19.01
C ASP A 510 -8.86 -23.21 17.75
N ALA A 511 -7.87 -23.69 16.99
CA ALA A 511 -7.26 -22.96 15.87
C ALA A 511 -7.62 -23.47 14.45
N TRP A 512 -8.42 -24.53 14.28
CA TRP A 512 -8.69 -25.08 12.93
C TRP A 512 -10.13 -25.58 12.62
N PRO A 513 -11.16 -24.72 12.62
CA PRO A 513 -12.53 -25.09 12.19
C PRO A 513 -12.68 -25.38 10.67
N ILE A 514 -11.64 -25.13 9.87
CA ILE A 514 -11.72 -24.94 8.41
C ILE A 514 -11.69 -26.26 7.62
N LEU A 515 -11.14 -27.35 8.18
CA LEU A 515 -11.08 -28.65 7.50
C LEU A 515 -12.37 -29.47 7.66
N ASP A 516 -13.01 -29.44 8.84
CA ASP A 516 -14.17 -30.31 9.13
C ASP A 516 -15.48 -29.78 8.51
N THR A 517 -15.62 -28.46 8.40
CA THR A 517 -16.75 -27.82 7.70
C THR A 517 -16.73 -28.08 6.19
N ARG A 518 -15.56 -28.27 5.58
CA ARG A 518 -15.44 -28.55 4.13
C ARG A 518 -15.91 -29.95 3.75
N LYS A 519 -15.74 -30.98 4.59
CA LYS A 519 -16.17 -32.37 4.25
C LYS A 519 -17.66 -32.51 3.92
N ARG A 520 -18.53 -31.59 4.38
CA ARG A 520 -19.98 -31.59 4.05
C ARG A 520 -20.38 -30.82 2.78
N ALA A 521 -19.45 -30.08 2.16
CA ALA A 521 -19.72 -29.29 0.94
C ALA A 521 -19.36 -30.02 -0.37
N TRP A 522 -18.59 -31.11 -0.29
CA TRP A 522 -18.19 -31.90 -1.47
C TRP A 522 -19.11 -33.11 -1.58
N GLY A 523 -19.85 -33.21 -2.70
CA GLY A 523 -20.92 -34.18 -2.91
C GLY A 523 -20.48 -35.64 -3.08
N GLY A 524 -19.93 -36.25 -2.03
CA GLY A 524 -19.76 -37.69 -1.93
C GLY A 524 -21.05 -38.36 -1.46
N HIS A 525 -21.69 -39.12 -2.36
CA HIS A 525 -22.77 -40.04 -1.97
C HIS A 525 -22.16 -41.23 -1.20
N GLU A 526 -22.28 -41.25 0.13
CA GLU A 526 -22.12 -42.50 0.88
C GLU A 526 -23.38 -43.37 0.73
N PRO A 527 -23.26 -44.67 0.38
CA PRO A 527 -24.38 -45.59 0.41
C PRO A 527 -24.70 -45.96 1.86
N VAL A 528 -25.92 -45.68 2.31
CA VAL A 528 -26.42 -46.01 3.65
C VAL A 528 -26.30 -47.51 3.91
N ARG A 529 -25.44 -47.90 4.85
CA ARG A 529 -25.40 -49.26 5.39
C ARG A 529 -26.30 -49.37 6.61
N ASP A 530 -27.48 -49.95 6.43
CA ASP A 530 -28.33 -50.38 7.54
C ASP A 530 -27.61 -51.38 8.45
N LYS A 531 -27.57 -51.08 9.76
CA LYS A 531 -27.38 -52.08 10.83
C LYS A 531 -28.24 -51.73 12.06
N PRO A 532 -28.64 -52.75 12.86
CA PRO A 532 -29.97 -52.77 13.46
C PRO A 532 -30.07 -52.16 14.86
N LYS A 533 -31.31 -51.87 15.26
CA LYS A 533 -31.69 -51.48 16.62
C LYS A 533 -31.44 -52.62 17.61
N THR A 534 -30.85 -52.31 18.77
CA THR A 534 -30.92 -53.13 19.99
C THR A 534 -31.31 -52.28 21.20
N SER A 535 -31.81 -52.93 22.24
CA SER A 535 -32.76 -52.39 23.22
C SER A 535 -32.19 -52.07 24.61
N HIS A 536 -32.96 -51.26 25.35
CA HIS A 536 -33.06 -51.10 26.81
C HIS A 536 -32.03 -51.75 27.74
N VAL A 537 -31.47 -50.95 28.67
CA VAL A 537 -31.40 -51.31 30.11
C VAL A 537 -31.76 -50.07 30.96
N VAL A 538 -32.55 -50.30 32.01
CA VAL A 538 -32.96 -49.33 33.05
C VAL A 538 -32.10 -49.54 34.31
N ARG A 539 -31.84 -48.48 35.11
CA ARG A 539 -31.59 -48.64 36.56
C ARG A 539 -31.87 -47.38 37.37
N ASP A 540 -32.64 -47.56 38.45
CA ASP A 540 -33.03 -46.56 39.45
C ASP A 540 -31.93 -46.23 40.47
N GLY A 541 -32.08 -45.10 41.19
CA GLY A 541 -31.28 -44.78 42.39
C GLY A 541 -31.49 -43.36 42.98
N SER A 542 -32.56 -43.17 43.77
CA SER A 542 -32.81 -41.97 44.63
C SER A 542 -32.36 -42.27 46.10
N PRO A 543 -32.50 -41.40 47.15
CA PRO A 543 -33.10 -40.05 47.22
C PRO A 543 -32.46 -38.97 48.17
N MET A 544 -32.84 -37.68 47.98
CA MET A 544 -33.08 -36.60 49.00
C MET A 544 -31.94 -36.09 49.92
N PRO A 545 -32.09 -34.94 50.66
CA PRO A 545 -33.12 -33.88 50.71
C PRO A 545 -32.57 -32.50 50.23
N GLY A 546 -33.16 -31.29 50.40
CA GLY A 546 -34.45 -30.77 50.93
C GLY A 546 -34.45 -29.22 51.09
N TYR A 547 -35.56 -28.63 51.57
CA TYR A 547 -35.83 -27.16 51.77
C TYR A 547 -35.89 -26.28 50.49
N GLY A 548 -36.82 -25.33 50.30
CA GLY A 548 -38.07 -25.01 51.01
C GLY A 548 -38.53 -23.55 50.78
N GLY A 549 -39.82 -23.33 50.45
CA GLY A 549 -40.47 -21.99 50.51
C GLY A 549 -40.92 -21.38 49.16
N PRO A 550 -41.93 -20.48 49.13
CA PRO A 550 -43.03 -20.68 48.18
C PRO A 550 -43.50 -19.49 47.32
N ALA A 551 -44.03 -19.86 46.14
CA ALA A 551 -45.24 -19.35 45.46
C ALA A 551 -45.53 -17.83 45.29
N LYS A 552 -45.80 -17.43 44.03
CA LYS A 552 -46.97 -16.63 43.66
C LYS A 552 -47.46 -16.92 42.22
N LYS A 553 -48.71 -16.56 41.94
CA LYS A 553 -49.58 -17.07 40.86
C LYS A 553 -49.69 -16.17 39.61
N SER A 554 -50.47 -16.66 38.64
CA SER A 554 -51.17 -16.01 37.51
C SER A 554 -50.30 -15.55 36.33
N VAL A 555 -50.42 -16.12 35.11
CA VAL A 555 -51.60 -16.16 34.20
C VAL A 555 -51.97 -14.74 33.71
N MET A 556 -51.61 -14.37 32.48
CA MET A 556 -52.49 -14.47 31.29
C MET A 556 -51.76 -14.01 29.99
N ARG A 557 -52.06 -14.69 28.88
CA ARG A 557 -51.90 -14.22 27.47
C ARG A 557 -53.31 -13.84 26.97
N PRO A 558 -53.50 -13.28 25.75
CA PRO A 558 -52.70 -12.30 25.01
C PRO A 558 -53.58 -11.14 24.48
N ALA A 559 -52.97 -10.21 23.73
CA ALA A 559 -53.55 -9.58 22.54
C ALA A 559 -52.41 -9.36 21.54
#